data_AF-A0A067Q5Y5-F1
#
_entry.id   AF-A0A067Q5Y5-F1
#
_cell.length_a   1.000
_cell.length_b   1.000
_cell.length_c   1.000
_cell.angle_alpha   90.00
_cell.angle_beta   90.00
_cell.angle_gamma   90.00
#
_symmetry.space_group_name_H-M   'P 1'
#
loop_
_entity.id
_entity.type
_entity.pdbx_description
1 polymer ?
#
loop_
_entity_poly.entity_id
_entity_poly.type
_entity_poly.pdbx_seq_one_letter_code
_entity_poly.pdbx_strand_id
1 'polypeptide(L)'
;MSKFAPHRRAANNPRASSSTICQKCLRTGHFTYECTAAARPYLSRPSRTQQLENPKVLAKLKADGKPSVDVPEEFKNKSGTANRILEGKEKERAKGKASGDKDVPPRKRTKR
;
A
#
# COMPACT_ATOMS: atom_id res chain seq x y z
N MET A 1 26.27 -20.67 34.60
CA MET A 1 26.42 -21.39 33.31
C MET A 1 25.03 -21.85 32.88
N SER A 2 24.44 -21.22 31.85
CA SER A 2 23.01 -21.31 31.55
C SER A 2 22.61 -22.61 30.84
N LYS A 3 21.57 -23.24 31.36
CA LYS A 3 20.96 -24.53 30.95
C LYS A 3 20.22 -24.49 29.60
N PHE A 4 20.27 -23.35 28.89
CA PHE A 4 19.46 -23.05 27.70
C PHE A 4 20.25 -22.92 26.39
N ALA A 5 21.58 -23.03 26.42
CA ALA A 5 22.40 -23.01 25.20
C ALA A 5 22.93 -24.42 24.91
N PRO A 6 22.26 -25.24 24.08
CA PRO A 6 22.86 -26.48 23.62
C PRO A 6 24.04 -26.12 22.72
N HIS A 7 25.27 -26.28 23.23
CA HIS A 7 26.46 -26.35 22.39
C HIS A 7 26.37 -27.63 21.55
N ARG A 8 25.63 -27.58 20.44
CA ARG A 8 25.67 -28.62 19.42
C ARG A 8 27.08 -28.63 18.83
N ARG A 9 27.90 -29.57 19.29
CA ARG A 9 29.21 -29.90 18.70
C ARG A 9 29.02 -30.54 17.33
N ALA A 10 28.59 -29.78 16.32
CA ALA A 10 28.54 -30.22 14.92
C ALA A 10 28.42 -29.08 13.89
N ALA A 11 28.71 -27.82 14.27
CA ALA A 11 28.55 -26.68 13.36
C ALA A 11 29.81 -26.35 12.53
N ASN A 12 30.87 -27.17 12.61
CA ASN A 12 32.13 -26.85 11.96
C ASN A 12 32.13 -27.12 10.44
N ASN A 13 31.13 -27.86 9.93
CA ASN A 13 30.95 -28.03 8.49
C ASN A 13 29.47 -28.33 8.17
N PRO A 14 28.58 -27.32 8.16
CA PRO A 14 27.19 -27.55 7.79
C PRO A 14 27.16 -28.04 6.33
N ARG A 15 26.58 -29.21 6.07
CA ARG A 15 26.28 -29.64 4.70
C ARG A 15 25.01 -28.93 4.23
N ALA A 16 24.98 -28.51 2.97
CA ALA A 16 23.81 -27.84 2.42
C ALA A 16 22.62 -28.80 2.44
N SER A 17 21.51 -28.34 3.02
CA SER A 17 20.24 -29.07 2.95
C SER A 17 19.61 -28.89 1.57
N SER A 18 18.70 -29.77 1.17
CA SER A 18 17.89 -29.58 -0.04
C SER A 18 17.04 -28.30 0.00
N SER A 19 16.77 -27.76 1.20
CA SER A 19 16.10 -26.46 1.40
C SER A 19 17.04 -25.26 1.38
N THR A 20 18.37 -25.45 1.36
CA THR A 20 19.32 -24.35 1.37
C THR A 20 19.36 -23.70 -0.01
N ILE A 21 18.92 -22.45 -0.12
CA ILE A 21 18.92 -21.65 -1.35
C ILE A 21 20.17 -20.75 -1.40
N CYS A 22 20.93 -20.83 -2.50
CA CYS A 22 22.08 -19.97 -2.73
C CYS A 22 21.65 -18.57 -3.21
N GLN A 23 22.12 -17.50 -2.56
CA GLN A 23 21.80 -16.12 -2.92
C GLN A 23 22.41 -15.65 -4.25
N LYS A 24 23.46 -16.31 -4.74
CA LYS A 24 24.13 -15.94 -6.01
C LYS A 24 23.38 -16.45 -7.24
N CYS A 25 22.93 -17.71 -7.20
CA CYS A 25 22.31 -18.38 -8.34
C CYS A 25 20.82 -18.74 -8.14
N LEU A 26 20.28 -18.53 -6.93
CA LEU A 26 18.90 -18.82 -6.54
C LEU A 26 18.49 -20.30 -6.68
N ARG A 27 19.45 -21.21 -6.81
CA ARG A 27 19.23 -22.67 -6.82
C ARG A 27 19.40 -23.24 -5.41
N THR A 28 18.77 -24.39 -5.20
CA THR A 28 18.89 -25.16 -3.95
C THR A 28 20.10 -26.09 -3.97
N GLY A 29 20.57 -26.51 -2.78
CA GLY A 29 21.50 -27.63 -2.62
C GLY A 29 22.97 -27.27 -2.42
N HIS A 30 23.32 -25.99 -2.31
CA HIS A 30 24.68 -25.55 -1.96
C HIS A 30 24.68 -24.20 -1.25
N PHE A 31 25.75 -23.92 -0.51
CA PHE A 31 25.97 -22.60 0.09
C PHE A 31 26.55 -21.61 -0.91
N THR A 32 26.47 -20.32 -0.59
CA THR A 32 26.94 -19.23 -1.47
C THR A 32 28.45 -19.29 -1.75
N TYR A 33 29.25 -19.91 -0.88
CA TYR A 33 30.69 -20.09 -1.06
C TYR A 33 31.06 -21.25 -1.99
N GLU A 34 30.17 -22.23 -2.20
CA GLU A 34 30.36 -23.38 -3.11
C GLU A 34 29.74 -23.14 -4.50
N CYS A 35 29.12 -21.96 -4.69
CA CYS A 35 28.38 -21.65 -5.90
C CYS A 35 29.30 -21.52 -7.11
N THR A 36 29.16 -22.45 -8.06
CA THR A 36 29.91 -22.49 -9.33
C THR A 36 29.29 -21.66 -10.45
N ALA A 37 28.13 -21.03 -10.22
CA ALA A 37 27.49 -20.20 -11.22
C ALA A 37 28.34 -18.95 -11.53
N ALA A 38 28.83 -18.86 -12.77
CA ALA A 38 29.64 -17.74 -13.23
C ALA A 38 28.83 -16.44 -13.40
N ALA A 39 27.58 -16.55 -13.87
CA ALA A 39 26.68 -15.42 -14.07
C ALA A 39 25.57 -15.41 -13.00
N ARG A 40 25.35 -14.24 -12.39
CA ARG A 40 24.21 -14.01 -11.51
C ARG A 40 22.95 -13.87 -12.37
N PRO A 41 21.88 -14.66 -12.14
CA PRO A 41 20.64 -14.48 -12.87
C PRO A 41 20.08 -13.08 -12.61
N TYR A 42 19.99 -12.25 -13.65
CA TYR A 42 19.22 -11.01 -13.59
C TYR A 42 17.74 -11.37 -13.69
N LEU A 43 17.13 -11.64 -12.54
CA LEU A 43 15.67 -11.72 -12.45
C LEU A 43 15.13 -10.31 -12.23
N SER A 44 14.32 -9.83 -13.17
CA SER A 44 13.57 -8.60 -12.97
C SER A 44 12.64 -8.79 -11.78
N ARG A 45 12.85 -7.97 -10.75
CA ARG A 45 11.93 -7.93 -9.62
C ARG A 45 10.68 -7.19 -10.09
N PRO A 46 9.49 -7.79 -10.04
CA PRO A 46 8.28 -7.08 -10.40
C PRO A 46 8.12 -5.88 -9.48
N SER A 47 7.75 -4.74 -10.06
CA SER A 47 7.50 -3.52 -9.29
C SER A 47 6.39 -3.76 -8.27
N ARG A 48 6.32 -2.94 -7.22
CA ARG A 48 5.26 -3.07 -6.20
C ARG A 48 3.85 -2.99 -6.82
N THR A 49 3.67 -2.19 -7.88
CA THR A 49 2.40 -2.10 -8.62
C THR A 49 2.13 -3.40 -9.40
N GLN A 50 3.10 -3.93 -10.13
CA GLN A 50 2.98 -5.21 -10.83
C GLN A 50 2.69 -6.39 -9.87
N GLN A 51 3.23 -6.34 -8.65
CA GLN A 51 2.93 -7.36 -7.63
C GLN A 51 1.46 -7.34 -7.20
N LEU A 52 0.89 -6.15 -7.06
CA LEU A 52 -0.50 -5.93 -6.67
C LEU A 52 -1.49 -6.18 -7.82
N GLU A 53 -1.05 -6.19 -9.08
CA GLU A 53 -1.88 -6.57 -10.22
C GLU A 53 -2.10 -8.08 -10.32
N ASN A 54 -1.29 -8.90 -9.64
CA ASN A 54 -1.42 -10.35 -9.69
C ASN A 54 -2.77 -10.81 -9.09
N PRO A 55 -3.62 -11.52 -9.86
CA PRO A 55 -4.96 -11.89 -9.43
C PRO A 55 -4.94 -12.81 -8.19
N LYS A 56 -3.89 -13.62 -8.03
CA LYS A 56 -3.70 -14.48 -6.84
C LYS A 56 -3.41 -13.69 -5.56
N VAL A 57 -2.71 -12.57 -5.68
CA VAL A 57 -2.42 -11.67 -4.55
C VAL A 57 -3.66 -10.83 -4.26
N LEU A 58 -4.31 -10.32 -5.31
CA LEU A 58 -5.57 -9.61 -5.20
C LEU A 58 -6.66 -10.43 -4.54
N ALA A 59 -6.87 -11.69 -4.92
CA ALA A 59 -7.88 -12.55 -4.31
C ALA A 59 -7.61 -12.79 -2.81
N LYS A 60 -6.34 -12.89 -2.41
CA LYS A 60 -5.95 -13.03 -0.99
C LYS A 60 -6.13 -11.73 -0.21
N LEU A 61 -5.91 -10.58 -0.85
CA LEU A 61 -6.11 -9.25 -0.25
C LEU A 61 -7.59 -8.82 -0.29
N LYS A 62 -8.38 -9.36 -1.24
CA LYS A 62 -9.75 -8.96 -1.58
C LYS A 62 -10.60 -10.22 -1.73
N ALA A 63 -10.84 -10.96 -0.65
CA ALA A 63 -11.59 -12.22 -0.70
C ALA A 63 -12.93 -12.16 -1.51
N ASP A 64 -13.50 -10.98 -1.76
CA ASP A 64 -14.70 -10.80 -2.58
C ASP A 64 -14.53 -9.95 -3.85
N GLY A 65 -13.33 -9.85 -4.45
CA GLY A 65 -13.14 -9.32 -5.82
C GLY A 65 -13.59 -7.87 -6.08
N LYS A 66 -14.10 -7.17 -5.06
CA LYS A 66 -14.51 -5.76 -5.11
C LYS A 66 -13.41 -4.94 -4.47
N PRO A 67 -12.98 -3.81 -5.08
CA PRO A 67 -12.15 -2.86 -4.36
C PRO A 67 -12.86 -2.48 -3.05
N SER A 68 -12.14 -2.48 -1.93
CA SER A 68 -12.68 -2.14 -0.60
C SER A 68 -13.29 -0.74 -0.50
N VAL A 69 -13.08 0.07 -1.53
CA VAL A 69 -13.73 1.36 -1.70
C VAL A 69 -14.68 1.20 -2.88
N ASP A 70 -15.93 0.84 -2.59
CA ASP A 70 -17.01 1.15 -3.51
C ASP A 70 -17.03 2.66 -3.60
N VAL A 71 -16.58 3.19 -4.74
CA VAL A 71 -16.49 4.63 -4.98
C VAL A 71 -17.90 5.17 -4.75
N PRO A 72 -18.13 5.99 -3.69
CA PRO A 72 -19.46 6.50 -3.42
C PRO A 72 -20.00 7.16 -4.68
N GLU A 73 -21.30 7.03 -4.94
CA GLU A 73 -21.92 7.57 -6.17
C GLU A 73 -21.67 9.08 -6.36
N GLU A 74 -21.29 9.77 -5.28
CA GLU A 74 -20.81 11.15 -5.26
C GLU A 74 -19.52 11.38 -6.07
N PHE A 75 -18.68 10.37 -6.24
CA PHE A 75 -17.42 10.43 -6.99
C PHE A 75 -17.52 9.85 -8.42
N LYS A 76 -18.61 9.13 -8.73
CA LYS A 76 -18.91 8.66 -10.09
C LYS A 76 -19.43 9.79 -10.99
N ASN A 77 -20.04 10.80 -10.37
CA ASN A 77 -20.49 12.01 -11.06
C ASN A 77 -19.34 13.02 -11.16
N LYS A 78 -19.09 13.54 -12.37
CA LYS A 78 -18.03 14.53 -12.64
C LYS A 78 -18.24 15.86 -11.90
N SER A 79 -19.47 16.12 -11.43
CA SER A 79 -19.77 17.22 -10.53
C SER A 79 -19.35 16.83 -9.11
N GLY A 80 -18.12 17.21 -8.75
CA GLY A 80 -17.61 17.00 -7.41
C GLY A 80 -18.46 17.65 -6.32
N THR A 81 -18.26 17.21 -5.08
CA THR A 81 -18.90 17.74 -3.87
C THR A 81 -18.79 19.27 -3.73
N ALA A 82 -17.78 19.88 -4.36
CA ALA A 82 -17.59 21.33 -4.41
C ALA A 82 -18.79 22.10 -4.99
N ASN A 83 -19.41 21.63 -6.07
CA ASN A 83 -20.53 22.33 -6.70
C ASN A 83 -21.77 22.32 -5.81
N ARG A 84 -22.03 21.19 -5.12
CA ARG A 84 -23.12 21.08 -4.14
C ARG A 84 -22.96 22.06 -2.98
N ILE A 85 -21.72 22.25 -2.51
CA ILE A 85 -21.40 23.20 -1.42
C ILE A 85 -21.59 24.65 -1.88
N LEU A 86 -21.20 24.98 -3.11
CA LEU A 86 -21.37 26.32 -3.67
C LEU A 86 -22.85 26.66 -3.87
N GLU A 87 -23.62 25.75 -4.46
CA GLU A 87 -25.08 25.93 -4.63
C GLU A 87 -25.81 26.06 -3.29
N GLY A 88 -25.41 25.31 -2.26
CA GLY A 88 -25.96 25.44 -0.91
C GLY A 88 -25.75 26.84 -0.33
N LYS A 89 -24.52 27.35 -0.42
CA LYS A 89 -24.15 28.70 0.06
C LYS A 89 -24.85 29.81 -0.73
N GLU A 90 -25.03 29.65 -2.03
CA GLU A 90 -25.77 30.61 -2.85
C GLU A 90 -27.26 30.63 -2.50
N LYS A 91 -27.87 29.47 -2.25
CA LYS A 91 -29.26 29.37 -1.78
C LYS A 91 -29.45 30.00 -0.40
N GLU A 92 -28.50 29.81 0.52
CA GLU A 92 -28.50 30.50 1.82
C GLU A 92 -28.37 32.03 1.65
N ARG A 93 -27.48 32.48 0.76
CA ARG A 93 -27.32 33.91 0.43
C ARG A 93 -28.57 34.50 -0.23
N ALA A 94 -29.29 33.73 -1.04
CA ALA A 94 -30.55 34.14 -1.64
C ALA A 94 -31.68 34.21 -0.60
N LYS A 95 -31.75 33.25 0.32
CA LYS A 95 -32.71 33.26 1.44
C LYS A 95 -32.47 34.42 2.41
N GLY A 96 -31.21 34.69 2.77
CA GLY A 96 -30.85 35.83 3.62
C GLY A 96 -31.17 37.19 2.96
N LYS A 97 -31.11 37.28 1.63
CA LYS A 97 -31.57 38.46 0.88
C LYS A 97 -33.08 38.63 0.85
N ALA A 98 -33.84 37.52 0.90
CA ALA A 98 -35.30 37.54 0.93
C ALA A 98 -35.86 37.83 2.34
N SER A 99 -35.14 37.46 3.40
CA SER A 99 -35.55 37.69 4.80
C SER A 99 -35.09 39.03 5.39
N GLY A 100 -34.50 39.94 4.60
CA GLY A 100 -34.32 41.35 4.98
C GLY A 100 -33.37 41.65 6.15
N ASP A 101 -32.53 40.72 6.59
CA ASP A 101 -31.51 40.98 7.62
C ASP A 101 -30.21 41.46 6.95
N LYS A 102 -29.97 42.78 6.98
CA LYS A 102 -28.87 43.46 6.30
C LYS A 102 -27.65 43.76 7.17
N ASP A 103 -27.54 43.20 8.38
CA ASP A 103 -26.56 43.68 9.35
C ASP A 103 -25.70 42.59 10.00
N VAL A 104 -24.91 41.85 9.21
CA VAL A 104 -23.71 41.18 9.74
C VAL A 104 -22.51 41.41 8.82
N PRO A 105 -21.52 42.22 9.23
CA PRO A 105 -20.32 42.46 8.45
C PRO A 105 -19.45 41.19 8.36
N PRO A 106 -18.72 40.98 7.24
CA PRO A 106 -17.91 39.80 7.06
C PRO A 106 -16.84 39.70 8.15
N ARG A 107 -16.82 38.57 8.88
CA ARG A 107 -15.74 38.27 9.83
C ARG A 107 -14.42 38.26 9.06
N LYS A 108 -13.57 39.27 9.31
CA LYS A 108 -12.22 39.36 8.75
C LYS A 108 -11.47 38.09 9.12
N ARG A 109 -11.02 37.32 8.12
CA ARG A 109 -10.08 36.21 8.34
C ARG A 109 -8.79 36.84 8.87
N THR A 110 -8.51 36.64 10.15
CA THR A 110 -7.21 36.95 10.72
C THR A 110 -6.19 36.04 10.06
N LYS A 111 -5.24 36.65 9.35
CA LYS A 111 -4.09 35.98 8.76
C LYS A 111 -3.14 35.64 9.92
N ARG A 112 -2.97 34.36 10.20
CA ARG A 112 -1.97 33.87 11.16
C ARG A 112 -0.62 33.78 10.45
#